data_AF-A0A158PSY6-F1
#
_entry.id   AF-A0A158PSY6-F1
#
_cell.length_a   1.000
_cell.length_b   1.000
_cell.length_c   1.000
_cell.angle_alpha   90.00
_cell.angle_beta   90.00
_cell.angle_gamma   90.00
#
_symmetry.space_group_name_H-M   'P 1'
#
loop_
_entity.id
_entity.type
_entity.pdbx_description
1 polymer ?
#
loop_
_entity_poly.entity_id
_entity_poly.type
_entity_poly.pdbx_seq_one_letter_code
_entity_poly.pdbx_strand_id
1 'polypeptide(L)'
;MFLALTKPKERRKSAPLITTRNSRECCPRTCETAEPGCSERNENETSPLVLQLREELEKTRLDNERTPSPYYEPLNIVQSRKQQRSLSKQKRRSNTTAEITPHKYTDDPLIAWEMIKNNRPVKAMKLSTPIRHDAVRFVCMACIHQSFPDPQFIPPGDILIVAGDFTLYGRPDEVELFSKYLKQLPHTLKVVIAGNHEYTFDDRFMKAHGSKFGEKKLAVKQTLSNEFSLQEMKNAKAKLENVIYLEDSSSELFGIRIYGTPWLPEYDDMAFNLPRGQALLDKWNDIPAGIDVLITHTPPLGHGDILSTGEHVGCVELLNSVVKRIRPKYHIFGHIHSGYGCTTDGYTKFVNCSLVDDRLQLVNNPIIFDISVDENKKERWTYKYRRAIKHNS
;
A
#
# COMPACT_ATOMS: atom_id res chain seq x y z
N MET A 1 1.32 -54.55 32.40
CA MET A 1 2.75 -54.86 32.53
C MET A 1 3.48 -53.55 32.77
N PHE A 2 3.96 -53.35 33.99
CA PHE A 2 4.64 -52.14 34.48
C PHE A 2 6.02 -51.96 33.83
N LEU A 3 6.43 -50.71 33.60
CA LEU A 3 7.79 -50.25 33.90
C LEU A 3 7.80 -48.72 34.05
N ALA A 4 8.07 -48.30 35.28
CA ALA A 4 8.36 -46.94 35.70
C ALA A 4 9.89 -46.72 35.75
N LEU A 5 10.27 -45.50 36.17
CA LEU A 5 11.58 -44.97 36.61
C LEU A 5 12.14 -43.91 35.63
N THR A 6 12.60 -42.71 36.00
CA THR A 6 12.62 -41.88 37.24
C THR A 6 13.15 -40.48 36.82
N LYS A 7 12.75 -39.40 37.51
CA LYS A 7 13.38 -38.06 37.44
C LYS A 7 14.66 -37.99 38.30
N PRO A 8 15.50 -36.94 38.11
CA PRO A 8 15.86 -36.12 39.26
C PRO A 8 15.80 -34.58 39.03
N LYS A 9 16.00 -33.85 40.14
CA LYS A 9 15.56 -32.50 40.51
C LYS A 9 16.42 -31.30 40.03
N GLU A 10 15.71 -30.17 39.90
CA GLU A 10 16.00 -28.73 40.10
C GLU A 10 17.42 -28.21 40.42
N ARG A 11 17.74 -27.05 39.83
CA ARG A 11 18.29 -25.88 40.56
C ARG A 11 17.93 -24.55 39.88
N ARG A 12 17.25 -23.67 40.64
CA ARG A 12 17.02 -22.24 40.36
C ARG A 12 18.34 -21.46 40.36
N LYS A 13 18.49 -20.50 39.45
CA LYS A 13 19.18 -19.21 39.68
C LYS A 13 18.45 -18.08 38.95
N SER A 14 18.24 -17.01 39.70
CA SER A 14 17.52 -15.78 39.41
C SER A 14 18.42 -14.68 38.82
N ALA A 15 17.90 -13.98 37.79
CA ALA A 15 18.05 -12.55 37.42
C ALA A 15 19.48 -11.96 37.19
N PRO A 16 19.66 -10.89 36.37
CA PRO A 16 18.96 -9.61 36.56
C PRO A 16 18.37 -8.94 35.30
N LEU A 17 17.39 -8.07 35.58
CA LEU A 17 16.99 -6.94 34.74
C LEU A 17 18.21 -6.06 34.40
N ILE A 18 18.30 -5.63 33.15
CA ILE A 18 19.05 -4.41 32.78
C ILE A 18 18.06 -3.45 32.13
N THR A 19 17.79 -2.38 32.88
CA THR A 19 17.20 -1.13 32.39
C THR A 19 18.32 -0.20 31.94
N THR A 20 17.92 0.90 31.31
CA THR A 20 18.72 2.08 30.87
C THR A 20 19.30 1.95 29.46
N ARG A 21 19.38 2.99 28.63
CA ARG A 21 18.89 4.38 28.66
C ARG A 21 19.04 4.89 27.22
N ASN A 22 18.14 5.77 26.81
CA ASN A 22 18.32 6.66 25.67
C ASN A 22 19.52 7.59 25.93
N SER A 23 20.40 7.75 24.95
CA SER A 23 21.17 8.99 24.76
C SER A 23 21.62 9.12 23.31
N ARG A 24 21.07 10.13 22.64
CA ARG A 24 21.66 10.78 21.47
C ARG A 24 23.00 11.37 21.90
N GLU A 25 24.01 11.29 21.04
CA GLU A 25 25.04 12.31 20.97
C GLU A 25 25.68 12.35 19.57
N CYS A 26 25.97 13.58 19.14
CA CYS A 26 26.51 13.94 17.83
C CYS A 26 28.02 13.68 17.73
N CYS A 27 28.48 13.45 16.49
CA CYS A 27 29.77 13.82 15.82
C CYS A 27 30.74 14.76 16.59
N PRO A 28 32.09 14.83 16.34
CA PRO A 28 32.77 14.51 15.06
C PRO A 28 34.28 14.04 15.09
N ARG A 29 34.80 13.63 13.90
CA ARG A 29 36.24 13.47 13.50
C ARG A 29 37.01 12.32 14.23
N THR A 30 37.92 11.54 13.63
CA THR A 30 39.00 11.81 12.66
C THR A 30 39.34 10.56 11.82
N CYS A 31 39.73 10.75 10.57
CA CYS A 31 40.53 9.79 9.81
C CYS A 31 41.88 9.56 10.51
N GLU A 32 42.34 8.31 10.57
CA GLU A 32 43.72 7.87 10.31
C GLU A 32 43.87 6.40 10.70
N THR A 33 44.06 5.54 9.69
CA THR A 33 44.98 4.40 9.61
C THR A 33 44.38 3.31 8.70
N ALA A 34 45.06 3.11 7.58
CA ALA A 34 44.76 2.13 6.56
C ALA A 34 45.48 0.82 6.87
N GLU A 35 44.83 -0.30 6.57
CA GLU A 35 45.51 -1.52 6.11
C GLU A 35 44.75 -2.15 4.93
N PRO A 36 45.46 -2.84 4.01
CA PRO A 36 45.06 -2.97 2.61
C PRO A 36 44.42 -4.34 2.31
N GLY A 37 43.33 -4.32 1.54
CA GLY A 37 42.64 -5.53 1.09
C GLY A 37 41.45 -5.25 0.18
N CYS A 38 41.58 -4.29 -0.73
CA CYS A 38 40.58 -4.02 -1.77
C CYS A 38 41.04 -4.68 -3.07
N SER A 39 40.34 -5.73 -3.49
CA SER A 39 40.31 -6.12 -4.90
C SER A 39 39.10 -5.43 -5.54
N GLU A 40 39.41 -4.62 -6.55
CA GLU A 40 38.47 -3.88 -7.38
C GLU A 40 37.46 -4.84 -8.03
N ARG A 41 36.16 -4.55 -7.87
CA ARG A 41 35.14 -5.00 -8.84
C ARG A 41 34.53 -3.75 -9.45
N ASN A 42 34.78 -3.62 -10.75
CA ASN A 42 34.28 -2.57 -11.61
C ASN A 42 32.76 -2.40 -11.48
N GLU A 43 32.34 -1.21 -11.08
CA GLU A 43 31.04 -0.65 -11.44
C GLU A 43 31.10 -0.32 -12.94
N ASN A 44 30.59 -1.21 -13.79
CA ASN A 44 29.99 -0.93 -15.11
C ASN A 44 29.92 -2.23 -15.93
N GLU A 45 28.94 -3.08 -15.64
CA GLU A 45 28.40 -3.99 -16.65
C GLU A 45 26.94 -3.63 -16.88
N THR A 46 26.74 -2.61 -17.72
CA THR A 46 25.45 -2.41 -18.37
C THR A 46 25.31 -3.48 -19.44
N SER A 47 24.22 -4.26 -19.37
CA SER A 47 23.92 -5.27 -20.39
C SER A 47 24.01 -4.67 -21.80
N PRO A 48 24.62 -5.35 -22.79
CA PRO A 48 24.75 -4.86 -24.17
C PRO A 48 23.43 -4.39 -24.78
N LEU A 49 22.31 -5.00 -24.35
CA LEU A 49 20.96 -4.66 -24.77
C LEU A 49 20.52 -3.26 -24.30
N VAL A 50 20.98 -2.81 -23.13
CA VAL A 50 20.66 -1.50 -22.53
C VAL A 50 21.40 -0.37 -23.26
N LEU A 51 22.63 -0.63 -23.73
CA LEU A 51 23.40 0.33 -24.52
C LEU A 51 22.80 0.51 -25.92
N GLN A 52 22.40 -0.60 -26.56
CA GLN A 52 21.78 -0.59 -27.90
C GLN A 52 20.46 0.21 -27.91
N LEU A 53 19.61 0.02 -26.89
CA LEU A 53 18.34 0.74 -26.78
C LEU A 53 18.51 2.25 -26.50
N ARG A 54 19.58 2.66 -25.79
CA ARG A 54 19.89 4.08 -25.55
C ARG A 54 20.31 4.79 -26.84
N GLU A 55 21.11 4.14 -27.69
CA GLU A 55 21.54 4.71 -28.97
C GLU A 55 20.38 4.89 -29.97
N GLU A 56 19.42 3.97 -29.99
CA GLU A 56 18.20 4.10 -30.82
C GLU A 56 17.30 5.26 -30.37
N LEU A 57 17.22 5.50 -29.06
CA LEU A 57 16.44 6.60 -28.47
C LEU A 57 17.05 7.98 -28.74
N GLU A 58 18.37 8.12 -28.71
CA GLU A 58 19.05 9.39 -29.04
C GLU A 58 18.88 9.77 -30.52
N LYS A 59 18.93 8.79 -31.44
CA LYS A 59 18.66 9.04 -32.87
C LYS A 59 17.25 9.57 -33.11
N THR A 60 16.25 8.97 -32.44
CA THR A 60 14.84 9.38 -32.56
C THR A 60 14.59 10.79 -32.01
N ARG A 61 15.41 11.24 -31.05
CA ARG A 61 15.30 12.57 -30.43
C ARG A 61 15.89 13.68 -31.31
N LEU A 62 16.94 13.39 -32.09
CA LEU A 62 17.60 14.35 -32.98
C LEU A 62 16.82 14.64 -34.27
N ASP A 63 15.97 13.70 -34.72
CA ASP A 63 15.18 13.87 -35.94
C ASP A 63 13.94 14.79 -35.76
N ASN A 64 13.48 15.01 -34.52
CA ASN A 64 12.32 15.86 -34.22
C ASN A 64 12.63 17.36 -34.07
N GLU A 65 13.91 17.78 -34.05
CA GLU A 65 14.29 19.18 -33.85
C GLU A 65 14.57 19.97 -35.15
N ARG A 66 14.28 19.41 -36.33
CA ARG A 66 14.47 20.10 -37.62
C ARG A 66 13.17 20.40 -38.36
N THR A 67 12.41 21.40 -37.89
CA THR A 67 11.48 22.15 -38.76
C THR A 67 11.51 23.65 -38.41
N PRO A 68 11.84 24.56 -39.36
CA PRO A 68 11.82 25.99 -39.13
C PRO A 68 10.45 26.60 -39.47
N SER A 69 9.93 27.46 -38.58
CA SER A 69 8.70 28.25 -38.77
C SER A 69 9.02 29.66 -39.30
N PRO A 70 8.26 30.24 -40.25
CA PRO A 70 8.53 31.57 -40.78
C PRO A 70 7.89 32.71 -39.94
N TYR A 71 8.61 33.84 -39.91
CA TYR A 71 8.31 35.10 -39.24
C TYR A 71 7.00 35.77 -39.71
N TYR A 72 6.24 36.36 -38.78
CA TYR A 72 5.29 37.46 -39.04
C TYR A 72 5.23 38.45 -37.85
N GLU A 73 5.24 39.75 -38.17
CA GLU A 73 5.24 40.92 -37.27
C GLU A 73 3.92 41.17 -36.52
N PRO A 74 3.92 41.99 -35.44
CA PRO A 74 2.80 42.09 -34.52
C PRO A 74 2.02 43.41 -34.68
N LEU A 75 0.73 43.35 -35.03
CA LEU A 75 -0.22 44.45 -34.77
C LEU A 75 -1.66 43.89 -34.66
N ASN A 76 -2.37 44.33 -33.61
CA ASN A 76 -3.81 44.18 -33.34
C ASN A 76 -4.36 42.84 -32.83
N ILE A 77 -4.15 42.51 -31.54
CA ILE A 77 -4.97 41.50 -30.82
C ILE A 77 -5.32 41.94 -29.40
N VAL A 78 -6.31 42.83 -29.25
CA VAL A 78 -6.97 43.06 -27.94
C VAL A 78 -8.47 42.74 -27.96
N GLN A 79 -9.09 42.53 -29.13
CA GLN A 79 -10.53 42.26 -29.21
C GLN A 79 -10.94 40.81 -29.55
N SER A 80 -10.03 39.92 -29.98
CA SER A 80 -10.37 38.49 -30.23
C SER A 80 -10.23 37.56 -29.00
N ARG A 81 -9.59 38.02 -27.92
CA ARG A 81 -9.30 37.19 -26.72
C ARG A 81 -10.52 36.86 -25.86
N LYS A 82 -11.65 37.58 -26.02
CA LYS A 82 -12.89 37.30 -25.25
C LYS A 82 -13.78 36.23 -25.88
N GLN A 83 -13.78 36.06 -27.21
CA GLN A 83 -14.55 35.00 -27.89
C GLN A 83 -13.80 33.65 -27.99
N GLN A 84 -12.47 33.65 -28.08
CA GLN A 84 -11.69 32.40 -28.02
C GLN A 84 -11.63 31.78 -26.61
N ARG A 85 -11.92 32.54 -25.54
CA ARG A 85 -11.97 32.04 -24.16
C ARG A 85 -13.26 31.28 -23.82
N SER A 86 -14.37 31.49 -24.54
CA SER A 86 -15.59 30.70 -24.31
C SER A 86 -15.55 29.36 -25.07
N LEU A 87 -15.02 29.36 -26.30
CA LEU A 87 -14.86 28.14 -27.10
C LEU A 87 -13.74 27.22 -26.58
N SER A 88 -12.67 27.77 -25.98
CA SER A 88 -11.61 26.97 -25.34
C SER A 88 -12.01 26.42 -23.96
N LYS A 89 -13.04 26.97 -23.30
CA LYS A 89 -13.62 26.42 -22.06
C LYS A 89 -14.60 25.28 -22.30
N GLN A 90 -15.25 25.22 -23.46
CA GLN A 90 -16.14 24.10 -23.82
C GLN A 90 -15.40 22.89 -24.41
N LYS A 91 -14.20 23.08 -24.97
CA LYS A 91 -13.41 21.98 -25.58
C LYS A 91 -12.51 21.19 -24.60
N ARG A 92 -12.53 21.53 -23.30
CA ARG A 92 -11.71 20.90 -22.24
C ARG A 92 -12.52 20.06 -21.24
N ARG A 93 -13.63 19.48 -21.70
CA ARG A 93 -14.42 18.44 -21.02
C ARG A 93 -14.69 17.27 -21.97
N SER A 94 -13.69 16.80 -22.72
CA SER A 94 -13.75 15.42 -23.19
C SER A 94 -13.29 14.53 -22.04
N ASN A 95 -14.24 13.84 -21.41
CA ASN A 95 -13.98 12.72 -20.51
C ASN A 95 -13.50 11.51 -21.33
N THR A 96 -12.42 11.66 -22.08
CA THR A 96 -11.64 10.52 -22.54
C THR A 96 -10.75 10.14 -21.38
N THR A 97 -11.29 9.31 -20.47
CA THR A 97 -10.45 8.54 -19.54
C THR A 97 -9.45 7.79 -20.40
N ALA A 98 -8.16 8.05 -20.22
CA ALA A 98 -7.13 7.36 -20.97
C ALA A 98 -7.38 5.85 -20.85
N GLU A 99 -7.62 5.18 -21.98
CA GLU A 99 -7.73 3.74 -22.02
C GLU A 99 -6.36 3.17 -21.67
N ILE A 100 -6.35 2.25 -20.70
CA ILE A 100 -5.11 1.64 -20.22
C ILE A 100 -5.11 0.23 -20.77
N THR A 101 -3.99 -0.14 -21.39
CA THR A 101 -3.71 -1.48 -21.87
C THR A 101 -2.59 -2.09 -21.04
N PRO A 102 -2.48 -3.43 -20.96
CA PRO A 102 -1.36 -4.08 -20.31
C PRO A 102 -0.02 -3.58 -20.84
N HIS A 103 0.95 -3.36 -19.96
CA HIS A 103 2.26 -2.89 -20.36
C HIS A 103 3.05 -4.01 -21.03
N LYS A 104 3.83 -3.69 -22.07
CA LYS A 104 4.66 -4.66 -22.81
C LYS A 104 5.59 -5.48 -21.90
N TYR A 105 6.06 -4.87 -20.82
CA TYR A 105 6.97 -5.47 -19.83
C TYR A 105 6.27 -5.76 -18.51
N THR A 106 4.96 -6.02 -18.51
CA THR A 106 4.20 -6.30 -17.29
C THR A 106 4.80 -7.43 -16.45
N ASP A 107 5.37 -8.45 -17.10
CA ASP A 107 5.95 -9.62 -16.44
C ASP A 107 7.38 -9.40 -15.92
N ASP A 108 8.03 -8.28 -16.30
CA ASP A 108 9.35 -7.87 -15.82
C ASP A 108 9.28 -6.45 -15.24
N PRO A 109 8.95 -6.32 -13.95
CA PRO A 109 8.82 -5.02 -13.30
C PRO A 109 10.11 -4.20 -13.32
N LEU A 110 11.28 -4.85 -13.30
CA LEU A 110 12.57 -4.16 -13.33
C LEU A 110 12.77 -3.44 -14.68
N ILE A 111 12.55 -4.14 -15.80
CA ILE A 111 12.61 -3.53 -17.13
C ILE A 111 11.52 -2.46 -17.29
N ALA A 112 10.30 -2.73 -16.82
CA ALA A 112 9.22 -1.76 -16.87
C ALA A 112 9.56 -0.45 -16.13
N TRP A 113 10.24 -0.55 -14.99
CA TRP A 113 10.62 0.62 -14.20
C TRP A 113 11.65 1.51 -14.91
N GLU A 114 12.68 0.92 -15.53
CA GLU A 114 13.68 1.68 -16.27
C GLU A 114 13.09 2.55 -17.39
N MET A 115 11.95 2.12 -17.95
CA MET A 115 11.24 2.86 -19.00
C MET A 115 10.34 3.97 -18.47
N ILE A 116 9.82 3.85 -17.24
CA ILE A 116 8.76 4.71 -16.70
C ILE A 116 9.27 5.69 -15.63
N LYS A 117 10.50 5.47 -15.11
CA LYS A 117 11.05 6.11 -13.92
C LYS A 117 10.68 7.59 -13.74
N ASN A 118 9.86 7.84 -12.72
CA ASN A 118 9.57 9.17 -12.21
C ASN A 118 9.04 9.02 -10.77
N ASN A 119 9.93 8.89 -9.79
CA ASN A 119 9.57 8.95 -8.38
C ASN A 119 10.34 10.08 -7.68
N ARG A 120 9.72 10.64 -6.64
CA ARG A 120 10.37 11.61 -5.77
C ARG A 120 10.07 11.21 -4.32
N PRO A 121 11.11 10.99 -3.48
CA PRO A 121 10.88 10.70 -2.08
C PRO A 121 10.22 11.91 -1.40
N VAL A 122 9.29 11.64 -0.48
CA VAL A 122 8.66 12.67 0.34
C VAL A 122 8.75 12.28 1.79
N LYS A 123 9.06 13.25 2.64
CA LYS A 123 9.09 13.01 4.08
C LYS A 123 7.68 12.78 4.61
N ALA A 124 7.47 11.66 5.30
CA ALA A 124 6.23 11.40 6.03
C ALA A 124 5.97 12.51 7.07
N MET A 125 4.69 12.76 7.34
CA MET A 125 4.29 13.70 8.38
C MET A 125 4.75 13.19 9.75
N LYS A 126 5.28 14.08 10.59
CA LYS A 126 5.72 13.71 11.94
C LYS A 126 4.52 13.33 12.79
N LEU A 127 4.62 12.25 13.57
CA LEU A 127 3.55 11.82 14.49
C LEU A 127 3.15 12.88 15.52
N SER A 128 4.08 13.76 15.89
CA SER A 128 3.85 14.88 16.81
C SER A 128 3.11 16.07 16.18
N THR A 129 2.74 16.01 14.90
CA THR A 129 2.04 17.11 14.23
C THR A 129 0.65 17.29 14.85
N PRO A 130 0.23 18.48 15.29
CA PRO A 130 -1.10 18.69 15.88
C PRO A 130 -2.23 18.31 14.90
N ILE A 131 -3.33 17.76 15.39
CA ILE A 131 -4.54 17.48 14.58
C ILE A 131 -5.20 18.82 14.25
N ARG A 132 -5.49 19.05 12.98
CA ARG A 132 -6.21 20.24 12.54
C ARG A 132 -7.72 20.04 12.66
N HIS A 133 -8.45 21.09 13.06
CA HIS A 133 -9.91 21.06 13.15
C HIS A 133 -10.59 21.02 11.77
N ASP A 134 -9.97 21.67 10.78
CA ASP A 134 -10.40 21.75 9.37
C ASP A 134 -9.81 20.65 8.48
N ALA A 135 -9.39 19.52 9.06
CA ALA A 135 -8.90 18.38 8.31
C ALA A 135 -9.34 17.06 8.94
N VAL A 136 -9.41 16.00 8.14
CA VAL A 136 -9.57 14.63 8.60
C VAL A 136 -8.18 14.01 8.66
N ARG A 137 -7.78 13.52 9.84
CA ARG A 137 -6.53 12.79 10.03
C ARG A 137 -6.71 11.30 9.77
N PHE A 138 -5.89 10.79 8.88
CA PHE A 138 -5.75 9.37 8.60
C PHE A 138 -4.52 8.82 9.31
N VAL A 139 -4.65 7.61 9.84
CA VAL A 139 -3.57 6.81 10.42
C VAL A 139 -3.52 5.50 9.64
N CYS A 140 -2.36 5.14 9.09
CA CYS A 140 -2.22 4.02 8.16
C CYS A 140 -1.26 2.98 8.71
N MET A 141 -1.68 1.71 8.63
CA MET A 141 -0.91 0.53 8.99
C MET A 141 -1.16 -0.57 7.95
N ALA A 142 -0.21 -1.48 7.76
CA ALA A 142 -0.35 -2.68 6.96
C ALA A 142 0.61 -3.75 7.46
N CYS A 143 0.41 -5.00 7.04
CA CYS A 143 1.33 -6.12 7.32
C CYS A 143 1.65 -6.21 8.82
N ILE A 144 0.61 -6.34 9.62
CA ILE A 144 0.75 -6.46 11.08
C ILE A 144 1.03 -7.92 11.44
N HIS A 145 0.49 -8.90 10.68
CA HIS A 145 0.74 -10.34 10.88
C HIS A 145 0.60 -10.80 12.35
N GLN A 146 -0.43 -10.30 13.04
CA GLN A 146 -0.67 -10.47 14.50
C GLN A 146 0.38 -9.86 15.45
N SER A 147 1.44 -9.24 14.96
CA SER A 147 2.35 -8.41 15.75
C SER A 147 1.69 -7.07 16.08
N PHE A 148 0.69 -7.06 16.95
CA PHE A 148 -0.07 -5.83 17.27
C PHE A 148 0.78 -4.82 18.03
N PRO A 149 1.00 -3.59 17.51
CA PRO A 149 1.70 -2.56 18.26
C PRO A 149 0.86 -2.10 19.46
N ASP A 150 1.51 -1.68 20.55
CA ASP A 150 0.82 -1.18 21.74
C ASP A 150 -0.15 -0.04 21.35
N PRO A 151 -1.45 -0.14 21.70
CA PRO A 151 -2.44 0.90 21.43
C PRO A 151 -2.02 2.32 21.84
N GLN A 152 -1.19 2.46 22.87
CA GLN A 152 -0.71 3.76 23.36
C GLN A 152 0.26 4.45 22.39
N PHE A 153 0.95 3.69 21.54
CA PHE A 153 1.87 4.23 20.53
C PHE A 153 1.20 4.46 19.17
N ILE A 154 -0.06 4.07 19.00
CA ILE A 154 -0.81 4.40 17.81
C ILE A 154 -1.24 5.87 17.89
N PRO A 155 -0.82 6.73 16.94
CA PRO A 155 -1.14 8.14 16.97
C PRO A 155 -2.66 8.35 16.86
N PRO A 156 -3.21 9.40 17.47
CA PRO A 156 -4.62 9.71 17.34
C PRO A 156 -4.96 10.16 15.91
N GLY A 157 -6.16 9.80 15.45
CA GLY A 157 -6.70 10.23 14.16
C GLY A 157 -8.20 10.00 14.06
N ASP A 158 -8.81 10.56 13.03
CA ASP A 158 -10.24 10.42 12.76
C ASP A 158 -10.54 9.05 12.13
N ILE A 159 -9.70 8.62 11.18
CA ILE A 159 -9.84 7.37 10.42
C ILE A 159 -8.55 6.55 10.53
N LEU A 160 -8.67 5.30 10.98
CA LEU A 160 -7.62 4.29 10.85
C LEU A 160 -7.80 3.52 9.55
N ILE A 161 -6.72 3.31 8.80
CA ILE A 161 -6.64 2.43 7.65
C ILE A 161 -5.74 1.25 8.00
N VAL A 162 -6.21 0.03 7.72
CA VAL A 162 -5.39 -1.19 7.71
C VAL A 162 -5.37 -1.78 6.29
N ALA A 163 -4.23 -1.69 5.61
CA ALA A 163 -4.07 -2.07 4.20
C ALA A 163 -3.63 -3.53 4.01
N GLY A 164 -4.35 -4.46 4.64
CA GLY A 164 -4.16 -5.91 4.50
C GLY A 164 -3.10 -6.52 5.42
N ASP A 165 -3.06 -7.86 5.41
CA ASP A 165 -2.14 -8.71 6.17
C ASP A 165 -2.17 -8.43 7.68
N PHE A 166 -3.38 -8.42 8.24
CA PHE A 166 -3.59 -8.27 9.67
C PHE A 166 -3.63 -9.63 10.40
N THR A 167 -3.73 -10.73 9.66
CA THR A 167 -3.67 -12.11 10.16
C THR A 167 -2.45 -12.87 9.62
N LEU A 168 -2.29 -14.15 9.99
CA LEU A 168 -1.27 -15.01 9.40
C LEU A 168 -1.87 -15.91 8.31
N TYR A 169 -3.10 -16.38 8.49
CA TYR A 169 -3.78 -17.27 7.55
C TYR A 169 -5.28 -16.94 7.37
N GLY A 170 -5.76 -15.84 7.95
CA GLY A 170 -7.18 -15.46 7.88
C GLY A 170 -8.07 -16.36 8.72
N ARG A 171 -7.55 -17.08 9.72
CA ARG A 171 -8.38 -17.97 10.55
C ARG A 171 -9.41 -17.16 11.36
N PRO A 172 -10.61 -17.72 11.62
CA PRO A 172 -11.63 -17.01 12.40
C PRO A 172 -11.15 -16.47 13.75
N ASP A 173 -10.29 -17.20 14.47
CA ASP A 173 -9.75 -16.77 15.76
C ASP A 173 -8.70 -15.66 15.62
N GLU A 174 -7.90 -15.67 14.56
CA GLU A 174 -6.96 -14.59 14.23
C GLU A 174 -7.71 -13.29 13.89
N VAL A 175 -8.80 -13.40 13.11
CA VAL A 175 -9.67 -12.27 12.78
C VAL A 175 -10.35 -11.72 14.04
N GLU A 176 -10.82 -12.61 14.93
CA GLU A 176 -11.39 -12.19 16.21
C GLU A 176 -10.35 -11.50 17.11
N LEU A 177 -9.11 -11.99 17.14
CA LEU A 177 -8.02 -11.38 17.87
C LEU A 177 -7.70 -9.97 17.34
N PHE A 178 -7.60 -9.81 16.03
CA PHE A 178 -7.43 -8.51 15.39
C PHE A 178 -8.61 -7.56 15.66
N SER A 179 -9.85 -8.07 15.57
CA SER A 179 -11.07 -7.32 15.89
C SER A 179 -11.05 -6.81 17.34
N LYS A 180 -10.63 -7.63 18.31
CA LYS A 180 -10.42 -7.22 19.71
C LYS A 180 -9.33 -6.18 19.87
N TYR A 181 -8.25 -6.27 19.09
CA TYR A 181 -7.21 -5.24 19.07
C TYR A 181 -7.75 -3.89 18.56
N LEU A 182 -8.46 -3.88 17.43
CA LEU A 182 -9.04 -2.65 16.87
C LEU A 182 -10.02 -1.93 17.81
N LYS A 183 -10.74 -2.68 18.66
CA LYS A 183 -11.63 -2.10 19.69
C LYS A 183 -10.89 -1.27 20.74
N GLN A 184 -9.61 -1.54 20.98
CA GLN A 184 -8.78 -0.80 21.94
C GLN A 184 -8.27 0.53 21.36
N LEU A 185 -8.31 0.69 20.03
CA LEU A 185 -7.78 1.88 19.37
C LEU A 185 -8.80 3.04 19.40
N PRO A 186 -8.34 4.29 19.65
CA PRO A 186 -9.23 5.43 19.89
C PRO A 186 -9.96 5.95 18.64
N HIS A 187 -9.56 5.48 17.46
CA HIS A 187 -10.10 5.91 16.16
C HIS A 187 -11.60 5.65 16.08
N THR A 188 -12.39 6.64 15.68
CA THR A 188 -13.84 6.46 15.58
C THR A 188 -14.22 5.57 14.40
N LEU A 189 -13.47 5.69 13.29
CA LEU A 189 -13.69 4.95 12.06
C LEU A 189 -12.46 4.11 11.76
N LYS A 190 -12.69 2.87 11.34
CA LYS A 190 -11.65 1.93 10.92
C LYS A 190 -12.02 1.42 9.54
N VAL A 191 -11.15 1.60 8.56
CA VAL A 191 -11.29 1.08 7.20
C VAL A 191 -10.25 -0.01 7.01
N VAL A 192 -10.68 -1.18 6.54
CA VAL A 192 -9.82 -2.37 6.42
C VAL A 192 -10.02 -2.98 5.04
N ILE A 193 -8.92 -3.37 4.41
CA ILE A 193 -8.94 -4.30 3.27
C ILE A 193 -8.18 -5.58 3.65
N ALA A 194 -8.42 -6.67 2.95
CA ALA A 194 -7.62 -7.89 3.06
C ALA A 194 -6.27 -7.75 2.32
N GLY A 195 -5.31 -8.59 2.69
CA GLY A 195 -4.09 -8.90 1.95
C GLY A 195 -4.00 -10.39 1.61
N ASN A 196 -2.82 -10.84 1.18
CA ASN A 196 -2.62 -12.22 0.74
C ASN A 196 -2.65 -13.26 1.87
N HIS A 197 -2.53 -12.83 3.14
CA HIS A 197 -2.63 -13.71 4.31
C HIS A 197 -4.08 -13.98 4.75
N GLU A 198 -5.06 -13.19 4.32
CA GLU A 198 -6.46 -13.41 4.66
C GLU A 198 -7.12 -14.48 3.75
N TYR A 199 -6.63 -15.72 3.79
CA TYR A 199 -7.06 -16.81 2.88
C TYR A 199 -8.57 -17.03 2.85
N THR A 200 -9.19 -16.98 4.02
CA THR A 200 -10.62 -17.22 4.18
C THR A 200 -11.49 -16.08 3.64
N PHE A 201 -10.89 -14.95 3.24
CA PHE A 201 -11.59 -13.81 2.67
C PHE A 201 -11.69 -13.92 1.14
N ASP A 202 -10.83 -14.72 0.49
CA ASP A 202 -10.88 -14.99 -0.94
C ASP A 202 -11.80 -16.19 -1.22
N ASP A 203 -13.02 -15.90 -1.64
CA ASP A 203 -14.01 -16.89 -2.04
C ASP A 203 -13.50 -17.88 -3.10
N ARG A 204 -12.63 -17.43 -4.02
CA ARG A 204 -12.07 -18.27 -5.08
C ARG A 204 -11.13 -19.30 -4.48
N PHE A 205 -10.33 -18.89 -3.50
CA PHE A 205 -9.45 -19.77 -2.75
C PHE A 205 -10.26 -20.83 -1.99
N MET A 206 -11.30 -20.41 -1.27
CA MET A 206 -12.15 -21.32 -0.48
C MET A 206 -12.97 -22.29 -1.35
N LYS A 207 -13.44 -21.86 -2.52
CA LYS A 207 -14.28 -22.67 -3.42
C LYS A 207 -13.53 -23.56 -4.40
N ALA A 208 -12.25 -23.32 -4.68
CA ALA A 208 -11.56 -24.10 -5.70
C ALA A 208 -11.29 -25.57 -5.25
N HIS A 209 -11.56 -26.56 -6.11
CA HIS A 209 -11.49 -28.00 -5.79
C HIS A 209 -10.45 -28.73 -6.68
N GLY A 210 -9.81 -29.78 -6.17
CA GLY A 210 -9.07 -30.76 -6.98
C GLY A 210 -7.69 -30.31 -7.51
N SER A 211 -7.08 -31.16 -8.35
CA SER A 211 -5.67 -31.31 -8.76
C SER A 211 -4.91 -30.10 -9.36
N LYS A 212 -5.39 -28.86 -9.20
CA LYS A 212 -4.74 -27.63 -9.67
C LYS A 212 -3.94 -26.89 -8.59
N PHE A 213 -3.80 -27.46 -7.40
CA PHE A 213 -3.16 -26.81 -6.27
C PHE A 213 -1.81 -27.44 -5.96
N GLY A 214 -0.81 -26.60 -5.63
CA GLY A 214 0.37 -27.08 -4.94
C GLY A 214 0.01 -27.70 -3.58
N GLU A 215 0.84 -28.61 -3.09
CA GLU A 215 0.64 -29.34 -1.83
C GLU A 215 0.39 -28.39 -0.65
N LYS A 216 1.12 -27.26 -0.61
CA LYS A 216 0.99 -26.20 0.41
C LYS A 216 -0.42 -25.63 0.49
N LYS A 217 -1.01 -25.30 -0.66
CA LYS A 217 -2.35 -24.72 -0.75
C LYS A 217 -3.44 -25.68 -0.32
N LEU A 218 -3.29 -26.96 -0.67
CA LEU A 218 -4.20 -28.01 -0.23
C LEU A 218 -4.15 -28.18 1.29
N ALA A 219 -2.95 -28.21 1.88
CA ALA A 219 -2.77 -28.34 3.33
C ALA A 219 -3.37 -27.14 4.09
N VAL A 220 -3.11 -25.91 3.65
CA VAL A 220 -3.72 -24.70 4.23
C VAL A 220 -5.25 -24.78 4.16
N LYS A 221 -5.80 -25.13 2.99
CA LYS A 221 -7.25 -25.25 2.81
C LYS A 221 -7.88 -26.30 3.72
N GLN A 222 -7.26 -27.47 3.88
CA GLN A 222 -7.77 -28.53 4.75
C GLN A 222 -7.82 -28.06 6.22
N THR A 223 -6.75 -27.44 6.70
CA THR A 223 -6.69 -26.86 8.06
C THR A 223 -7.81 -25.82 8.26
N LEU A 224 -7.95 -24.87 7.34
CA LEU A 224 -8.97 -23.82 7.42
C LEU A 224 -10.39 -24.40 7.39
N SER A 225 -10.65 -25.39 6.53
CA SER A 225 -11.97 -26.02 6.41
C SER A 225 -12.37 -26.76 7.70
N ASN A 226 -11.40 -27.43 8.33
CA ASN A 226 -11.61 -28.09 9.62
C ASN A 226 -11.96 -27.09 10.72
N GLU A 227 -11.25 -25.95 10.76
CA GLU A 227 -11.53 -24.89 11.74
C GLU A 227 -12.92 -24.26 11.56
N PHE A 228 -13.34 -24.00 10.32
CA PHE A 228 -14.70 -23.52 10.03
C PHE A 228 -15.77 -24.50 10.50
N SER A 229 -15.55 -25.81 10.30
CA SER A 229 -16.45 -26.84 10.79
C SER A 229 -16.51 -26.89 12.31
N LEU A 230 -15.37 -26.75 12.99
CA LEU A 230 -15.30 -26.75 14.46
C LEU A 230 -16.00 -25.54 15.08
N GLN A 231 -15.97 -24.39 14.41
CA GLN A 231 -16.59 -23.15 14.89
C GLN A 231 -18.01 -22.92 14.32
N GLU A 232 -18.56 -23.89 13.58
CA GLU A 232 -19.86 -23.77 12.88
C GLU A 232 -19.99 -22.47 12.06
N MET A 233 -18.88 -22.01 11.48
CA MET A 233 -18.78 -20.72 10.80
C MET A 233 -18.74 -20.90 9.29
N LYS A 234 -19.34 -19.95 8.55
CA LYS A 234 -19.32 -19.92 7.08
C LYS A 234 -18.39 -18.86 6.49
N ASN A 235 -18.06 -17.81 7.25
CA ASN A 235 -17.27 -16.68 6.78
C ASN A 235 -16.52 -16.01 7.94
N ALA A 236 -15.19 -16.01 7.88
CA ALA A 236 -14.34 -15.39 8.91
C ALA A 236 -14.52 -13.87 8.98
N LYS A 237 -14.93 -13.22 7.87
CA LYS A 237 -15.25 -11.78 7.84
C LYS A 237 -16.27 -11.38 8.91
N ALA A 238 -17.16 -12.28 9.31
CA ALA A 238 -18.16 -12.03 10.35
C ALA A 238 -17.56 -11.74 11.74
N LYS A 239 -16.31 -12.15 12.00
CA LYS A 239 -15.59 -11.83 13.25
C LYS A 239 -15.00 -10.42 13.27
N LEU A 240 -14.95 -9.76 12.10
CA LEU A 240 -14.42 -8.41 11.95
C LEU A 240 -15.52 -7.38 12.26
N GLU A 241 -15.54 -6.88 13.49
CA GLU A 241 -16.60 -6.01 14.00
C GLU A 241 -16.15 -4.55 14.08
N ASN A 242 -17.09 -3.61 13.96
CA ASN A 242 -16.86 -2.16 14.09
C ASN A 242 -15.82 -1.59 13.11
N VAL A 243 -15.77 -2.16 11.89
CA VAL A 243 -14.96 -1.65 10.79
C VAL A 243 -15.80 -1.47 9.54
N ILE A 244 -15.30 -0.66 8.62
CA ILE A 244 -15.72 -0.58 7.23
C ILE A 244 -14.75 -1.47 6.45
N TYR A 245 -15.15 -2.70 6.18
CA TYR A 245 -14.39 -3.59 5.31
C TYR A 245 -14.65 -3.23 3.85
N LEU A 246 -13.59 -3.02 3.07
CA LEU A 246 -13.68 -2.74 1.64
C LEU A 246 -13.01 -3.86 0.83
N GLU A 247 -13.73 -4.35 -0.16
CA GLU A 247 -13.27 -5.29 -1.17
C GLU A 247 -13.99 -4.94 -2.46
N ASP A 248 -13.24 -4.50 -3.47
CA ASP A 248 -13.77 -4.00 -4.75
C ASP A 248 -14.93 -3.01 -4.57
N SER A 249 -14.82 -2.12 -3.57
CA SER A 249 -15.90 -1.24 -3.14
C SER A 249 -15.39 0.08 -2.54
N SER A 250 -16.30 1.04 -2.43
CA SER A 250 -16.02 2.38 -1.89
C SER A 250 -16.90 2.77 -0.73
N SER A 251 -16.38 3.66 0.12
CA SER A 251 -17.14 4.38 1.14
C SER A 251 -16.81 5.87 1.08
N GLU A 252 -17.78 6.72 1.41
CA GLU A 252 -17.60 8.17 1.48
C GLU A 252 -17.69 8.64 2.95
N LEU A 253 -16.58 9.12 3.48
CA LEU A 253 -16.46 9.58 4.86
C LEU A 253 -16.04 11.05 4.84
N PHE A 254 -16.80 11.93 5.50
CA PHE A 254 -16.54 13.37 5.50
C PHE A 254 -16.49 14.03 4.10
N GLY A 255 -17.11 13.43 3.09
CA GLY A 255 -17.01 13.89 1.69
C GLY A 255 -15.73 13.45 0.97
N ILE A 256 -14.95 12.56 1.59
CA ILE A 256 -13.74 11.95 1.04
C ILE A 256 -14.11 10.56 0.53
N ARG A 257 -13.87 10.31 -0.76
CA ARG A 257 -14.16 9.00 -1.37
C ARG A 257 -12.98 8.06 -1.20
N ILE A 258 -13.22 6.94 -0.53
CA ILE A 258 -12.22 5.92 -0.22
C ILE A 258 -12.61 4.65 -0.99
N TYR A 259 -11.68 4.08 -1.75
CA TYR A 259 -11.87 2.80 -2.45
C TYR A 259 -10.84 1.79 -1.95
N GLY A 260 -11.28 0.55 -1.71
CA GLY A 260 -10.42 -0.51 -1.21
C GLY A 260 -10.52 -1.78 -2.05
N THR A 261 -9.37 -2.40 -2.35
CA THR A 261 -9.32 -3.68 -3.08
C THR A 261 -8.06 -4.49 -2.71
N PRO A 262 -8.16 -5.83 -2.55
CA PRO A 262 -7.06 -6.64 -2.02
C PRO A 262 -6.13 -7.24 -3.08
N TRP A 263 -6.44 -7.13 -4.38
CA TRP A 263 -5.73 -7.87 -5.43
C TRP A 263 -4.24 -7.53 -5.49
N LEU A 264 -3.44 -8.53 -5.85
CA LEU A 264 -2.00 -8.41 -6.00
C LEU A 264 -1.46 -9.30 -7.13
N PRO A 265 -0.32 -8.94 -7.74
CA PRO A 265 0.40 -9.84 -8.64
C PRO A 265 0.70 -11.17 -7.98
N GLU A 266 0.49 -12.24 -8.75
CA GLU A 266 0.75 -13.59 -8.29
C GLU A 266 2.18 -13.77 -7.79
N TYR A 267 2.27 -14.18 -6.53
CA TYR A 267 3.48 -14.62 -5.86
C TYR A 267 3.09 -15.79 -4.94
N ASP A 268 3.52 -16.99 -5.30
CA ASP A 268 3.11 -18.25 -4.65
C ASP A 268 1.57 -18.46 -4.70
N ASP A 269 1.11 -19.47 -3.98
CA ASP A 269 -0.25 -19.99 -4.03
C ASP A 269 -1.19 -19.31 -3.00
N MET A 270 -1.04 -17.99 -2.81
CA MET A 270 -1.73 -17.21 -1.76
C MET A 270 -3.08 -16.62 -2.20
N ALA A 271 -3.84 -16.06 -1.24
CA ALA A 271 -5.13 -15.44 -1.54
C ALA A 271 -4.97 -14.11 -2.28
N PHE A 272 -6.01 -13.75 -3.05
CA PHE A 272 -6.09 -12.52 -3.85
C PHE A 272 -5.01 -12.35 -4.93
N ASN A 273 -4.24 -13.40 -5.21
CA ASN A 273 -3.31 -13.44 -6.33
C ASN A 273 -4.07 -13.47 -7.67
N LEU A 274 -3.54 -12.71 -8.63
CA LEU A 274 -3.94 -12.72 -10.03
C LEU A 274 -2.68 -12.59 -10.92
N PRO A 275 -2.68 -13.20 -12.12
CA PRO A 275 -1.61 -12.99 -13.08
C PRO A 275 -1.42 -11.50 -13.41
N ARG A 276 -0.17 -11.11 -13.67
CA ARG A 276 0.18 -9.76 -14.14
C ARG A 276 -0.50 -9.46 -15.49
N GLY A 277 -0.57 -8.19 -15.86
CA GLY A 277 -1.22 -7.75 -17.09
C GLY A 277 -2.74 -7.68 -16.97
N GLN A 278 -3.46 -8.30 -17.92
CA GLN A 278 -4.90 -8.06 -18.12
C GLN A 278 -5.76 -8.42 -16.90
N ALA A 279 -5.46 -9.53 -16.21
CA ALA A 279 -6.29 -9.98 -15.09
C ALA A 279 -6.31 -8.98 -13.92
N LEU A 280 -5.16 -8.37 -13.60
CA LEU A 280 -5.09 -7.27 -12.64
C LEU A 280 -5.66 -5.97 -13.21
N LEU A 281 -5.39 -5.67 -14.48
CA LEU A 281 -5.92 -4.47 -15.14
C LEU A 281 -7.45 -4.42 -15.10
N ASP A 282 -8.13 -5.55 -15.30
CA ASP A 282 -9.58 -5.65 -15.18
C ASP A 282 -10.06 -5.18 -13.81
N LYS A 283 -9.39 -5.61 -12.74
CA LYS A 283 -9.67 -5.15 -11.38
C LYS A 283 -9.40 -3.67 -11.17
N TRP A 284 -8.33 -3.15 -11.78
CA TRP A 284 -8.04 -1.72 -11.72
C TRP A 284 -9.06 -0.90 -12.49
N ASN A 285 -9.56 -1.41 -13.61
CA ASN A 285 -10.56 -0.74 -14.45
C ASN A 285 -11.90 -0.54 -13.73
N ASP A 286 -12.26 -1.45 -12.83
CA ASP A 286 -13.45 -1.33 -11.98
C ASP A 286 -13.37 -0.16 -10.97
N ILE A 287 -12.17 0.36 -10.68
CA ILE A 287 -11.99 1.50 -9.79
C ILE A 287 -12.57 2.77 -10.44
N PRO A 288 -13.57 3.42 -9.83
CA PRO A 288 -14.22 4.59 -10.42
C PRO A 288 -13.31 5.83 -10.40
N ALA A 289 -13.62 6.81 -11.24
CA ALA A 289 -12.92 8.09 -11.23
C ALA A 289 -13.27 8.93 -9.98
N GLY A 290 -12.31 9.76 -9.55
CA GLY A 290 -12.52 10.74 -8.49
C GLY A 290 -12.39 10.21 -7.07
N ILE A 291 -11.81 9.03 -6.89
CA ILE A 291 -11.38 8.53 -5.58
C ILE A 291 -10.33 9.48 -4.99
N ASP A 292 -10.50 9.86 -3.72
CA ASP A 292 -9.53 10.69 -3.00
C ASP A 292 -8.44 9.85 -2.36
N VAL A 293 -8.82 8.70 -1.78
CA VAL A 293 -7.92 7.74 -1.12
C VAL A 293 -8.13 6.35 -1.72
N LEU A 294 -7.13 5.83 -2.41
CA LEU A 294 -7.10 4.46 -2.89
C LEU A 294 -6.36 3.58 -1.89
N ILE A 295 -6.91 2.43 -1.54
CA ILE A 295 -6.27 1.44 -0.68
C ILE A 295 -6.14 0.14 -1.49
N THR A 296 -4.90 -0.28 -1.73
CA THR A 296 -4.59 -1.60 -2.30
C THR A 296 -3.68 -2.34 -1.35
N HIS A 297 -3.64 -3.67 -1.40
CA HIS A 297 -2.64 -4.38 -0.61
C HIS A 297 -1.26 -4.27 -1.27
N THR A 298 -1.19 -4.54 -2.59
CA THR A 298 0.04 -4.44 -3.39
C THR A 298 0.45 -2.99 -3.67
N PRO A 299 1.76 -2.69 -3.74
CA PRO A 299 2.24 -1.41 -4.23
C PRO A 299 2.14 -1.29 -5.77
N PRO A 300 1.95 -0.07 -6.31
CA PRO A 300 2.22 0.19 -7.71
C PRO A 300 3.73 0.15 -7.98
N LEU A 301 4.12 -0.17 -9.21
CA LEU A 301 5.52 -0.18 -9.64
C LEU A 301 6.25 1.13 -9.27
N GLY A 302 7.45 1.03 -8.74
CA GLY A 302 8.36 2.16 -8.48
C GLY A 302 8.09 2.96 -7.20
N HIS A 303 7.07 2.59 -6.42
CA HIS A 303 6.68 3.26 -5.19
C HIS A 303 6.53 2.27 -4.04
N GLY A 304 7.53 2.21 -3.15
CA GLY A 304 7.49 1.34 -1.97
C GLY A 304 7.41 -0.15 -2.31
N ASP A 305 7.95 -0.55 -3.46
CA ASP A 305 7.84 -1.87 -4.05
C ASP A 305 9.20 -2.57 -4.25
N ILE A 306 10.25 -2.03 -3.63
CA ILE A 306 11.60 -2.56 -3.71
C ILE A 306 11.80 -3.56 -2.57
N LEU A 307 12.19 -4.79 -2.93
CA LEU A 307 12.59 -5.82 -1.97
C LEU A 307 13.94 -5.48 -1.33
N SER A 308 14.29 -6.18 -0.24
CA SER A 308 15.61 -6.07 0.39
C SER A 308 16.76 -6.49 -0.55
N THR A 309 16.46 -7.25 -1.61
CA THR A 309 17.38 -7.61 -2.71
C THR A 309 17.57 -6.51 -3.76
N GLY A 310 16.78 -5.43 -3.71
CA GLY A 310 16.83 -4.32 -4.67
C GLY A 310 15.89 -4.46 -5.87
N GLU A 311 15.15 -5.56 -5.97
CA GLU A 311 14.24 -5.84 -7.08
C GLU A 311 12.90 -5.13 -6.92
N HIS A 312 12.37 -4.58 -8.01
CA HIS A 312 11.01 -4.05 -8.07
C HIS A 312 10.00 -5.20 -8.24
N VAL A 313 8.91 -5.15 -7.47
CA VAL A 313 7.83 -6.14 -7.57
C VAL A 313 6.44 -5.51 -7.70
N GLY A 314 6.35 -4.19 -7.77
CA GLY A 314 5.07 -3.49 -7.86
C GLY A 314 4.31 -3.80 -9.15
N CYS A 315 3.01 -3.50 -9.16
CA CYS A 315 2.15 -3.73 -10.32
C CYS A 315 2.24 -2.55 -11.31
N VAL A 316 2.56 -2.86 -12.59
CA VAL A 316 2.72 -1.86 -13.66
C VAL A 316 1.36 -1.27 -14.07
N GLU A 317 0.34 -2.11 -14.20
CA GLU A 317 -1.01 -1.71 -14.57
C GLU A 317 -1.65 -0.85 -13.48
N LEU A 318 -1.33 -1.13 -12.21
CA LEU A 318 -1.76 -0.31 -11.08
C LEU A 318 -1.14 1.08 -11.14
N LEU A 319 0.19 1.17 -11.37
CA LEU A 319 0.87 2.47 -11.54
C LEU A 319 0.22 3.27 -12.68
N ASN A 320 0.05 2.65 -13.84
CA ASN A 320 -0.57 3.28 -15.00
C ASN A 320 -2.00 3.76 -14.67
N SER A 321 -2.79 2.94 -13.98
CA SER A 321 -4.16 3.26 -13.55
C SER A 321 -4.20 4.46 -12.62
N VAL A 322 -3.32 4.48 -11.62
CA VAL A 322 -3.23 5.55 -10.64
C VAL A 322 -2.80 6.86 -11.28
N VAL A 323 -1.75 6.86 -12.10
CA VAL A 323 -1.17 8.08 -12.68
C VAL A 323 -2.05 8.66 -13.79
N LYS A 324 -2.63 7.81 -14.64
CA LYS A 324 -3.32 8.24 -15.88
C LYS A 324 -4.82 8.42 -15.72
N ARG A 325 -5.48 7.64 -14.85
CA ARG A 325 -6.96 7.59 -14.79
C ARG A 325 -7.54 7.89 -13.42
N ILE A 326 -7.17 7.15 -12.39
CA ILE A 326 -7.79 7.23 -11.05
C ILE A 326 -7.39 8.52 -10.36
N ARG A 327 -6.08 8.84 -10.39
CA ARG A 327 -5.47 10.05 -9.81
C ARG A 327 -5.99 10.38 -8.40
N PRO A 328 -5.83 9.46 -7.42
CA PRO A 328 -6.15 9.75 -6.04
C PRO A 328 -5.16 10.74 -5.42
N LYS A 329 -5.56 11.44 -4.36
CA LYS A 329 -4.61 12.28 -3.60
C LYS A 329 -3.64 11.41 -2.83
N TYR A 330 -4.12 10.29 -2.31
CA TYR A 330 -3.33 9.31 -1.54
C TYR A 330 -3.60 7.90 -2.05
N HIS A 331 -2.54 7.12 -2.20
CA HIS A 331 -2.59 5.69 -2.48
C HIS A 331 -1.86 4.96 -1.36
N ILE A 332 -2.62 4.22 -0.56
CA ILE A 332 -2.15 3.55 0.66
C ILE A 332 -2.05 2.05 0.39
N PHE A 333 -0.94 1.45 0.78
CA PHE A 333 -0.67 0.03 0.56
C PHE A 333 0.38 -0.51 1.55
N GLY A 334 0.67 -1.80 1.44
CA GLY A 334 1.70 -2.48 2.23
C GLY A 334 2.39 -3.54 1.39
N HIS A 335 2.31 -4.79 1.85
CA HIS A 335 2.84 -6.01 1.25
C HIS A 335 4.38 -6.11 1.23
N ILE A 336 5.07 -5.07 0.75
CA ILE A 336 6.53 -5.07 0.63
C ILE A 336 7.15 -4.36 1.83
N HIS A 337 7.57 -5.14 2.84
CA HIS A 337 8.00 -4.62 4.15
C HIS A 337 9.21 -3.67 4.06
N SER A 338 10.18 -4.03 3.23
CA SER A 338 11.38 -3.23 2.93
C SER A 338 11.05 -1.91 2.20
N GLY A 339 9.86 -1.80 1.61
CA GLY A 339 9.39 -0.63 0.89
C GLY A 339 8.72 0.44 1.75
N TYR A 340 8.66 0.28 3.08
CA TYR A 340 8.02 1.22 4.00
C TYR A 340 8.44 2.67 3.75
N GLY A 341 7.47 3.59 3.67
CA GLY A 341 7.72 5.01 3.51
C GLY A 341 6.75 5.73 2.58
N CYS A 342 7.16 6.92 2.13
CA CYS A 342 6.33 7.81 1.32
C CYS A 342 7.08 8.34 0.09
N THR A 343 6.40 8.35 -1.05
CA THR A 343 6.88 8.95 -2.29
C THR A 343 5.75 9.70 -3.01
N THR A 344 6.07 10.46 -4.06
CA THR A 344 5.06 11.17 -4.86
C THR A 344 5.43 11.23 -6.34
N ASP A 345 4.42 11.32 -7.20
CA ASP A 345 4.54 11.72 -8.61
C ASP A 345 4.35 13.25 -8.82
N GLY A 346 4.22 14.01 -7.73
CA GLY A 346 3.91 15.44 -7.71
C GLY A 346 2.43 15.76 -7.47
N TYR A 347 1.54 14.77 -7.59
CA TYR A 347 0.12 14.88 -7.29
C TYR A 347 -0.33 13.84 -6.25
N THR A 348 -0.19 12.55 -6.60
CA THR A 348 -0.51 11.40 -5.76
C THR A 348 0.60 11.19 -4.74
N LYS A 349 0.24 10.91 -3.49
CA LYS A 349 1.18 10.50 -2.45
C LYS A 349 1.02 8.99 -2.27
N PHE A 350 2.09 8.27 -2.50
CA PHE A 350 2.15 6.82 -2.38
C PHE A 350 2.72 6.48 -1.01
N VAL A 351 2.00 5.65 -0.27
CA VAL A 351 2.30 5.37 1.14
C VAL A 351 2.32 3.86 1.34
N ASN A 352 3.53 3.32 1.49
CA ASN A 352 3.72 1.98 2.02
C ASN A 352 3.77 2.07 3.55
N CYS A 353 2.76 1.52 4.22
CA CYS A 353 2.63 1.56 5.68
C CYS A 353 2.83 0.20 6.36
N SER A 354 3.64 -0.70 5.79
CA SER A 354 4.02 -1.97 6.42
C SER A 354 4.76 -1.75 7.75
N LEU A 355 4.23 -2.29 8.85
CA LEU A 355 4.76 -2.04 10.20
C LEU A 355 5.93 -2.95 10.58
N VAL A 356 5.96 -4.16 10.03
CA VAL A 356 6.97 -5.16 10.36
C VAL A 356 8.05 -5.26 9.30
N ASP A 357 9.22 -5.81 9.67
CA ASP A 357 10.26 -6.22 8.72
C ASP A 357 10.00 -7.66 8.18
N ASP A 358 10.88 -8.16 7.31
CA ASP A 358 10.78 -9.52 6.76
C ASP A 358 10.91 -10.62 7.85
N ARG A 359 11.33 -10.27 9.08
CA ARG A 359 11.38 -11.15 10.25
C ARG A 359 10.18 -10.95 11.20
N LEU A 360 9.15 -10.26 10.72
CA LEU A 360 7.91 -9.94 11.45
C LEU A 360 8.13 -9.13 12.74
N GLN A 361 9.26 -8.41 12.84
CA GLN A 361 9.53 -7.52 13.96
C GLN A 361 8.92 -6.15 13.68
N LEU A 362 8.22 -5.58 14.67
CA LEU A 362 7.70 -4.21 14.61
C LEU A 362 8.86 -3.20 14.59
N VAL A 363 9.21 -2.72 13.41
CA VAL A 363 10.33 -1.77 13.21
C VAL A 363 9.86 -0.40 12.74
N ASN A 364 8.66 -0.32 12.17
CA ASN A 364 8.11 0.89 11.59
C ASN A 364 6.96 1.45 12.43
N ASN A 365 6.74 2.75 12.28
CA ASN A 365 5.62 3.44 12.90
C ASN A 365 4.44 3.56 11.93
N PRO A 366 3.21 3.74 12.42
CA PRO A 366 2.09 4.14 11.57
C PRO A 366 2.41 5.43 10.79
N ILE A 367 1.87 5.55 9.58
CA ILE A 367 2.01 6.77 8.77
C ILE A 367 0.73 7.58 8.88
N ILE A 368 0.86 8.89 9.12
CA ILE A 368 -0.28 9.80 9.23
C ILE A 368 -0.30 10.80 8.08
N PHE A 369 -1.50 11.21 7.67
CA PHE A 369 -1.72 12.33 6.75
C PHE A 369 -3.06 13.01 7.02
N ASP A 370 -3.17 14.27 6.61
CA ASP A 370 -4.38 15.08 6.79
C ASP A 370 -4.97 15.44 5.42
N ILE A 371 -6.29 15.29 5.27
CA ILE A 371 -7.04 15.83 4.13
C ILE A 371 -7.92 16.97 4.64
N SER A 372 -7.71 18.18 4.11
CA SER A 372 -8.52 19.35 4.45
C SER A 372 -9.99 19.13 4.07
N VAL A 373 -10.89 19.49 4.99
CA VAL A 373 -12.34 19.45 4.82
C VAL A 373 -12.95 20.72 5.41
N ASP A 374 -14.14 21.10 4.95
CA ASP A 374 -14.88 22.18 5.61
C ASP A 374 -15.25 21.78 7.04
N GLU A 375 -14.85 22.60 8.01
CA GLU A 375 -15.03 22.33 9.45
C GLU A 375 -16.50 22.07 9.80
N ASN A 376 -17.41 22.91 9.29
CA ASN A 376 -18.85 22.74 9.52
C ASN A 376 -19.39 21.43 8.90
N LYS A 377 -18.86 20.98 7.76
CA LYS A 377 -19.19 19.67 7.20
C LYS A 377 -18.64 18.54 8.07
N LYS A 378 -17.40 18.65 8.58
CA LYS A 378 -16.79 17.64 9.46
C LYS A 378 -17.61 17.47 10.74
N GLU A 379 -17.97 18.57 11.39
CA GLU A 379 -18.77 18.55 12.62
C GLU A 379 -20.16 17.97 12.39
N ARG A 380 -20.86 18.42 11.34
CA ARG A 380 -22.19 17.89 10.99
C ARG A 380 -22.16 16.41 10.66
N TRP A 381 -21.16 15.96 9.91
CA TRP A 381 -20.97 14.54 9.61
C TRP A 381 -20.77 13.75 10.90
N THR A 382 -19.85 14.20 11.76
CA THR A 382 -19.54 13.56 13.06
C THR A 382 -20.77 13.47 13.95
N TYR A 383 -21.56 14.54 14.04
CA TYR A 383 -22.79 14.57 14.82
C TYR A 383 -23.82 13.56 14.30
N LYS A 384 -24.07 13.52 12.98
CA LYS A 384 -25.00 12.57 12.36
C LYS A 384 -24.56 11.12 12.59
N TYR A 385 -23.27 10.83 12.41
CA TYR A 385 -22.71 9.50 12.62
C TYR A 385 -22.88 9.03 14.07
N ARG A 386 -22.53 9.87 15.05
CA ARG A 386 -22.70 9.56 16.48
C ARG A 386 -24.16 9.30 16.85
N ARG A 387 -25.11 10.01 16.25
CA ARG A 387 -26.54 9.75 16.46
C ARG A 387 -26.99 8.42 15.86
N ALA A 388 -26.53 8.09 14.66
CA ALA A 388 -26.87 6.82 14.00
C ALA A 388 -26.39 5.62 14.83
N ILE A 389 -25.15 5.66 15.36
CA ILE A 389 -24.63 4.60 16.24
C ILE A 389 -25.48 4.45 17.50
N LYS A 390 -25.80 5.55 18.19
CA LYS A 390 -26.61 5.51 19.42
C LYS A 390 -28.01 4.94 19.24
N HIS A 391 -28.57 4.98 18.03
CA HIS A 391 -29.88 4.37 17.74
C HIS A 391 -29.78 2.89 17.36
N ASN A 392 -28.59 2.40 17.01
CA ASN A 392 -28.34 1.02 16.60
C ASN A 392 -27.61 0.18 17.68
N SER A 393 -27.29 0.80 18.83
CA SER A 393 -26.68 0.16 20.02
C SER A 393 -27.76 0.02 21.09
#